data_AF-A0A4P9YV78-F1
#
_entry.id   AF-A0A4P9YV78-F1
#
_cell.length_a   1.000
_cell.length_b   1.000
_cell.length_c   1.000
_cell.angle_alpha   90.00
_cell.angle_beta   90.00
_cell.angle_gamma   90.00
#
_symmetry.space_group_name_H-M   'P 1'
#
loop_
_entity.id
_entity.type
_entity.pdbx_description
1 polymer ?
#
loop_
_entity_poly.entity_id
_entity_poly.type
_entity_poly.pdbx_seq_one_letter_code
_entity_poly.pdbx_strand_id
1 'polypeptide(L)'
;MQKQRAVESVTLERFGNAACRILKLLQARGKMDERQVSRLAMLPMKDTRELLQALSLHGFAELQEVPKSADRAPARTFFLWYVPIDKCYRVLSRNALRALANIRQRRQEEREKRGALLAKSDRLDVKENASLLSEGEHAMLRELQATLYRLGRAEMDLVELIIALQ
;
A
#
# COMPACT_ATOMS: atom_id res chain seq x y z
N MET A 1 -8.47 -11.71 -12.13
CA MET A 1 -7.26 -12.36 -11.57
C MET A 1 -6.18 -11.38 -11.11
N GLN A 2 -5.82 -10.34 -11.88
CA GLN A 2 -4.77 -9.38 -11.47
C GLN A 2 -5.12 -8.58 -10.20
N LYS A 3 -6.32 -8.01 -10.10
CA LYS A 3 -6.76 -7.23 -8.92
C LYS A 3 -6.66 -7.99 -7.60
N GLN A 4 -7.04 -9.28 -7.61
CA GLN A 4 -6.98 -10.12 -6.42
C GLN A 4 -5.54 -10.40 -5.99
N ARG A 5 -4.64 -10.66 -6.94
CA ARG A 5 -3.19 -10.79 -6.65
C ARG A 5 -2.62 -9.50 -6.07
N ALA A 6 -3.03 -8.33 -6.57
CA ALA A 6 -2.60 -7.05 -6.00
C ALA A 6 -3.02 -6.89 -4.52
N VAL A 7 -4.24 -7.27 -4.17
CA VAL A 7 -4.71 -7.27 -2.76
C VAL A 7 -3.88 -8.24 -1.91
N GLU A 8 -3.63 -9.45 -2.41
CA GLU A 8 -2.82 -10.46 -1.71
C GLU A 8 -1.38 -9.98 -1.49
N SER A 9 -0.73 -9.42 -2.52
CA SER A 9 0.63 -8.90 -2.45
C SER A 9 0.75 -7.75 -1.46
N VAL A 10 -0.15 -6.75 -1.52
CA VAL A 10 -0.13 -5.64 -0.56
C VAL A 10 -0.42 -6.12 0.85
N THR A 11 -1.31 -7.11 1.00
CA THR A 11 -1.60 -7.69 2.33
C THR A 11 -0.37 -8.40 2.89
N LEU A 12 0.33 -9.16 2.04
CA LEU A 12 1.56 -9.87 2.40
C LEU A 12 2.67 -8.89 2.80
N GLU A 13 2.94 -7.87 2.00
CA GLU A 13 3.98 -6.88 2.25
C GLU A 13 3.72 -6.07 3.53
N ARG A 14 2.45 -5.74 3.81
CA ARG A 14 2.09 -4.83 4.89
C ARG A 14 1.78 -5.50 6.22
N PHE A 15 1.21 -6.70 6.19
CA PHE A 15 0.72 -7.41 7.38
C PHE A 15 1.34 -8.80 7.56
N GLY A 16 2.17 -9.24 6.61
CA GLY A 16 2.87 -10.51 6.67
C GLY A 16 2.05 -11.73 6.24
N ASN A 17 2.72 -12.89 6.27
CA ASN A 17 2.18 -14.16 5.77
C ASN A 17 0.90 -14.59 6.50
N ALA A 18 0.81 -14.38 7.81
CA ALA A 18 -0.33 -14.79 8.62
C ALA A 18 -1.62 -14.05 8.21
N ALA A 19 -1.54 -12.74 8.00
CA ALA A 19 -2.66 -11.94 7.51
C ALA A 19 -3.07 -12.32 6.09
N CYS A 20 -2.10 -12.51 5.20
CA CYS A 20 -2.37 -12.94 3.82
C CYS A 20 -3.08 -14.31 3.79
N ARG A 21 -2.68 -15.25 4.67
CA ARG A 21 -3.36 -16.53 4.84
C ARG A 21 -4.82 -16.36 5.30
N ILE A 22 -5.10 -15.49 6.28
CA ILE A 22 -6.47 -15.18 6.71
C ILE A 22 -7.29 -14.59 5.54
N LEU A 23 -6.72 -13.62 4.82
CA LEU A 23 -7.38 -12.98 3.68
C LEU A 23 -7.76 -14.01 2.60
N LYS A 24 -6.83 -14.88 2.21
CA LYS A 24 -7.08 -15.93 1.21
C LYS A 24 -8.09 -16.95 1.69
N LEU A 25 -8.05 -17.30 2.99
CA LEU A 25 -9.03 -18.19 3.60
C LEU A 25 -10.46 -17.62 3.50
N LEU A 26 -10.65 -16.36 3.89
CA LEU A 26 -11.95 -15.67 3.82
C LEU A 26 -12.43 -15.50 2.37
N GLN A 27 -11.53 -15.24 1.41
CA GLN A 27 -11.89 -15.19 0.00
C GLN A 27 -12.34 -16.55 -0.55
N ALA A 28 -11.69 -17.64 -0.12
CA ALA A 28 -11.98 -18.98 -0.61
C ALA A 28 -13.22 -19.63 0.04
N ARG A 29 -13.45 -19.37 1.34
CA ARG A 29 -14.51 -20.01 2.13
C ARG A 29 -15.73 -19.10 2.39
N GLY A 30 -15.62 -17.81 2.07
CA GLY A 30 -16.65 -16.83 2.32
C GLY A 30 -16.66 -16.36 3.78
N LYS A 31 -17.85 -16.14 4.32
CA LYS A 31 -18.05 -15.54 5.65
C LYS A 31 -17.80 -16.56 6.75
N MET A 32 -16.98 -16.21 7.74
CA MET A 32 -16.56 -17.15 8.79
C MET A 32 -16.53 -16.47 10.16
N ASP A 33 -16.84 -17.22 11.22
CA ASP A 33 -16.63 -16.72 12.58
C ASP A 33 -15.14 -16.77 12.96
N GLU A 34 -14.74 -16.00 13.98
CA GLU A 34 -13.34 -15.88 14.43
C GLU A 34 -12.72 -17.23 14.83
N ARG A 35 -13.50 -18.14 15.43
CA ARG A 35 -13.01 -19.46 15.85
C ARG A 35 -12.72 -20.34 14.63
N GLN A 36 -13.57 -20.27 13.61
CA GLN A 36 -13.34 -20.96 12.35
C GLN A 36 -12.09 -20.44 11.63
N VAL A 37 -11.90 -19.11 11.59
CA VAL A 37 -10.71 -18.49 11.01
C VAL A 37 -9.45 -18.95 11.74
N SER A 38 -9.41 -18.87 13.08
CA SER A 38 -8.26 -19.31 13.88
C SER A 38 -7.90 -20.77 13.64
N ARG A 39 -8.90 -21.66 13.65
CA ARG A 39 -8.69 -23.10 13.42
C ARG A 39 -8.14 -23.40 12.03
N LEU A 40 -8.71 -22.81 10.98
CA LEU A 40 -8.29 -23.09 9.60
C LEU A 40 -7.00 -22.36 9.21
N ALA A 41 -6.76 -21.17 9.77
CA ALA A 41 -5.51 -20.45 9.58
C ALA A 41 -4.38 -21.00 10.46
N MET A 42 -4.66 -21.94 11.38
CA MET A 42 -3.68 -22.48 12.34
C MET A 42 -2.96 -21.37 13.11
N LEU A 43 -3.74 -20.43 13.66
CA LEU A 43 -3.27 -19.30 14.44
C LEU A 43 -3.92 -19.30 15.82
N PRO A 44 -3.21 -18.89 16.88
CA PRO A 44 -3.84 -18.60 18.17
C PRO A 44 -5.02 -17.64 18.02
N MET A 45 -6.04 -17.79 18.88
CA MET A 45 -7.23 -16.92 18.86
C MET A 45 -6.86 -15.44 19.04
N LYS A 46 -5.87 -15.15 19.91
CA LYS A 46 -5.37 -13.80 20.14
C LYS A 46 -4.81 -13.18 18.85
N ASP A 47 -3.85 -13.84 18.22
CA ASP A 47 -3.20 -13.37 16.99
C ASP A 47 -4.20 -13.24 15.84
N THR A 48 -5.14 -14.19 15.74
CA THR A 48 -6.22 -14.16 14.75
C THR A 48 -7.06 -12.88 14.90
N ARG A 49 -7.45 -12.55 16.14
CA ARG A 49 -8.24 -11.35 16.44
C ARG A 49 -7.47 -10.08 16.10
N GLU A 50 -6.21 -9.99 16.50
CA GLU A 50 -5.35 -8.83 16.21
C GLU A 50 -5.19 -8.61 14.71
N LEU A 51 -4.97 -9.69 13.93
CA LEU A 51 -4.85 -9.61 12.48
C LEU A 51 -6.17 -9.24 11.80
N LEU A 52 -7.31 -9.80 12.23
CA LEU A 52 -8.63 -9.44 11.70
C LEU A 52 -8.96 -7.97 11.97
N GLN A 53 -8.64 -7.47 13.17
CA GLN A 53 -8.80 -6.05 13.50
C GLN A 53 -7.90 -5.16 12.65
N ALA A 54 -6.62 -5.54 12.46
CA ALA A 54 -5.71 -4.80 11.59
C ALA A 54 -6.18 -4.76 10.13
N LEU A 55 -6.64 -5.89 9.58
CA LEU A 55 -7.21 -5.96 8.25
C LEU A 55 -8.48 -5.11 8.13
N SER A 56 -9.33 -5.12 9.16
CA SER A 56 -10.56 -4.33 9.22
C SER A 56 -10.30 -2.83 9.23
N LEU A 57 -9.36 -2.37 10.07
CA LEU A 57 -8.95 -0.97 10.15
C LEU A 57 -8.48 -0.43 8.79
N HIS A 58 -7.90 -1.30 7.96
CA HIS A 58 -7.42 -0.95 6.64
C HIS A 58 -8.37 -1.30 5.49
N GLY A 59 -9.60 -1.73 5.81
CA GLY A 59 -10.64 -2.00 4.84
C GLY A 59 -10.46 -3.29 4.02
N PHE A 60 -9.60 -4.20 4.48
CA PHE A 60 -9.37 -5.52 3.87
C PHE A 60 -10.28 -6.62 4.41
N ALA A 61 -10.89 -6.39 5.57
CA ALA A 61 -11.89 -7.28 6.17
C ALA A 61 -13.04 -6.45 6.76
N GLU A 62 -14.20 -7.07 6.92
CA GLU A 62 -15.35 -6.48 7.59
C GLU A 62 -16.04 -7.51 8.47
N LEU A 63 -16.69 -7.01 9.52
CA LEU A 63 -17.50 -7.81 10.43
C LEU A 63 -18.98 -7.62 10.08
N GLN A 64 -19.65 -8.72 9.77
CA GLN A 64 -21.09 -8.74 9.59
C GLN A 64 -21.78 -9.30 10.84
N GLU A 65 -22.76 -8.54 11.32
CA GLU A 65 -23.67 -8.98 12.37
C GLU A 65 -24.90 -9.67 11.77
N VAL A 66 -25.19 -10.87 12.24
CA VAL A 66 -26.39 -11.63 11.87
C VAL A 66 -27.18 -11.93 13.14
N PRO A 67 -28.18 -11.09 13.48
CA PRO A 67 -28.97 -11.25 14.70
C PRO A 67 -29.91 -12.45 14.57
N LYS A 68 -29.99 -13.29 15.61
CA LYS A 68 -30.97 -14.40 15.67
C LYS A 68 -32.35 -13.96 16.16
N SER A 69 -32.45 -12.76 16.72
CA SER A 69 -33.67 -12.22 17.32
C SER A 69 -33.81 -10.72 17.03
N ALA A 70 -35.05 -10.22 17.06
CA ALA A 70 -35.38 -8.84 16.66
C ALA A 70 -34.72 -7.77 17.53
N ASP A 71 -34.41 -8.09 18.78
CA ASP A 71 -33.74 -7.22 19.75
C ASP A 71 -32.23 -7.06 19.50
N ARG A 72 -31.66 -7.81 18.53
CA ARG A 72 -30.24 -7.74 18.12
C ARG A 72 -29.22 -7.85 19.25
N ALA A 73 -29.60 -8.48 20.37
CA ALA A 73 -28.73 -8.62 21.53
C ALA A 73 -27.43 -9.35 21.15
N PRO A 74 -26.23 -8.84 21.54
CA PRO A 74 -24.95 -9.42 21.14
C PRO A 74 -24.80 -10.92 21.46
N ALA A 75 -25.35 -11.37 22.58
CA ALA A 75 -25.35 -12.79 22.99
C ALA A 75 -26.10 -13.71 22.00
N ARG A 76 -27.00 -13.15 21.19
CA ARG A 76 -27.81 -13.85 20.17
C ARG A 76 -27.47 -13.38 18.75
N THR A 77 -26.30 -12.79 18.54
CA THR A 77 -25.85 -12.32 17.23
C THR A 77 -24.63 -13.10 16.79
N PHE A 78 -24.63 -13.59 15.54
CA PHE A 78 -23.43 -14.13 14.93
C PHE A 78 -22.58 -13.00 14.36
N PHE A 79 -21.28 -13.09 14.57
CA PHE A 79 -20.30 -12.15 14.04
C PHE A 79 -19.44 -12.88 13.02
N LEU A 80 -19.61 -12.52 11.74
CA LEU A 80 -18.95 -13.19 10.62
C LEU A 80 -17.99 -12.23 9.93
N TRP A 81 -16.73 -12.62 9.85
CA TRP A 81 -15.70 -11.93 9.09
C TRP A 81 -15.78 -12.28 7.61
N TYR A 82 -15.52 -11.29 6.76
CA TYR A 82 -15.45 -11.48 5.31
C TYR A 82 -14.55 -10.44 4.64
N VAL A 83 -14.14 -10.70 3.39
CA VAL A 83 -13.34 -9.76 2.59
C VAL A 83 -14.27 -9.01 1.62
N PRO A 84 -14.51 -7.70 1.82
CA PRO A 84 -15.32 -6.89 0.91
C PRO A 84 -14.48 -6.49 -0.32
N ILE A 85 -14.30 -7.40 -1.28
CA ILE A 85 -13.27 -7.28 -2.32
C ILE A 85 -13.33 -5.96 -3.13
N ASP A 86 -14.53 -5.47 -3.49
CA ASP A 86 -14.68 -4.20 -4.20
C ASP A 86 -14.24 -3.01 -3.35
N LYS A 87 -14.47 -3.07 -2.03
CA LYS A 87 -13.98 -2.05 -1.09
C LYS A 87 -12.48 -2.12 -0.98
N CYS A 88 -11.88 -3.31 -0.93
CA CYS A 88 -10.42 -3.47 -0.93
C CYS A 88 -9.81 -2.77 -2.15
N TYR A 89 -10.38 -2.97 -3.35
CA TYR A 89 -9.89 -2.31 -4.58
C TYR A 89 -10.00 -0.80 -4.51
N ARG A 90 -11.12 -0.26 -4.02
CA ARG A 90 -11.29 1.20 -3.86
C ARG A 90 -10.29 1.79 -2.87
N VAL A 91 -10.08 1.10 -1.73
CA VAL A 91 -9.12 1.54 -0.70
C VAL A 91 -7.70 1.52 -1.25
N LEU A 92 -7.30 0.43 -1.93
CA LEU A 92 -5.97 0.34 -2.56
C LEU A 92 -5.78 1.40 -3.63
N SER A 93 -6.75 1.59 -4.52
CA SER A 93 -6.68 2.58 -5.60
C SER A 93 -6.52 3.99 -5.04
N ARG A 94 -7.33 4.34 -4.02
CA ARG A 94 -7.23 5.64 -3.34
C ARG A 94 -5.88 5.84 -2.68
N ASN A 95 -5.36 4.82 -2.00
CA ASN A 95 -4.06 4.89 -1.33
C ASN A 95 -2.91 5.03 -2.34
N ALA A 96 -2.96 4.28 -3.45
CA ALA A 96 -1.96 4.35 -4.51
C ALA A 96 -1.97 5.72 -5.20
N LEU A 97 -3.15 6.26 -5.52
CA LEU A 97 -3.29 7.61 -6.09
C LEU A 97 -2.76 8.70 -5.14
N ARG A 98 -3.05 8.59 -3.84
CA ARG A 98 -2.51 9.52 -2.84
C ARG A 98 -0.99 9.42 -2.73
N ALA A 99 -0.44 8.20 -2.73
CA ALA A 99 1.00 7.98 -2.70
C ALA A 99 1.68 8.54 -3.95
N LEU A 100 1.07 8.37 -5.13
CA LEU A 100 1.57 8.91 -6.40
C LEU A 100 1.63 10.44 -6.36
N ALA A 101 0.57 11.09 -5.87
CA ALA A 101 0.53 12.54 -5.70
C ALA A 101 1.64 13.03 -4.76
N ASN A 102 1.83 12.36 -3.61
CA ASN A 102 2.89 12.69 -2.66
C ASN A 102 4.30 12.53 -3.28
N ILE A 103 4.54 11.46 -4.05
CA ILE A 103 5.82 11.23 -4.72
C ILE A 103 6.09 12.32 -5.75
N ARG A 104 5.09 12.70 -6.55
CA ARG A 104 5.23 13.78 -7.54
C ARG A 104 5.50 15.12 -6.89
N GLN A 105 4.77 15.45 -5.83
CA GLN A 105 5.01 16.63 -5.03
C GLN A 105 6.44 16.63 -4.48
N ARG A 106 6.88 15.53 -3.86
CA ARG A 106 8.23 15.44 -3.32
C ARG A 106 9.30 15.56 -4.41
N ARG A 107 9.09 14.96 -5.58
CA ARG A 107 10.00 15.07 -6.72
C ARG A 107 10.14 16.51 -7.19
N GLN A 108 9.05 17.25 -7.21
CA GLN A 108 9.05 18.68 -7.55
C GLN A 108 9.81 19.49 -6.49
N GLU A 109 9.51 19.28 -5.20
CA GLU A 109 10.21 19.96 -4.09
C GLU A 109 11.74 19.72 -4.12
N GLU A 110 12.18 18.48 -4.39
CA GLU A 110 13.61 18.16 -4.43
C GLU A 110 14.35 18.85 -5.59
N ARG A 111 13.65 19.10 -6.71
CA ARG A 111 14.16 19.90 -7.84
C ARG A 111 14.21 21.38 -7.51
N GLU A 112 13.14 21.92 -6.94
CA GLU A 112 13.04 23.33 -6.57
C GLU A 112 14.11 23.74 -5.55
N LYS A 113 14.33 22.92 -4.51
CA LYS A 113 15.41 23.13 -3.52
C LYS A 113 16.80 23.25 -4.14
N ARG A 114 17.00 22.64 -5.32
CA ARG A 114 18.29 22.60 -6.03
C ARG A 114 18.20 23.32 -7.38
N GLY A 115 17.25 24.23 -7.54
CA GLY A 115 16.97 24.92 -8.80
C GLY A 115 18.17 25.69 -9.34
N ALA A 116 18.93 26.39 -8.49
CA ALA A 116 20.13 27.11 -8.90
C ALA A 116 21.24 26.18 -9.42
N LEU A 117 21.45 25.04 -8.73
CA LEU A 117 22.41 24.02 -9.15
C LEU A 117 22.00 23.37 -10.48
N LEU A 118 20.71 23.05 -10.63
CA LEU A 118 20.16 22.51 -11.88
C LEU A 118 20.32 23.51 -13.02
N ALA A 119 19.92 24.78 -12.82
CA ALA A 119 20.06 25.84 -13.82
C ALA A 119 21.52 26.03 -14.24
N LYS A 120 22.47 25.99 -13.29
CA LYS A 120 23.91 26.04 -13.58
C LYS A 120 24.36 24.85 -14.41
N SER A 121 23.93 23.63 -14.02
CA SER A 121 24.28 22.39 -14.71
C SER A 121 23.65 22.27 -16.10
N ASP A 122 22.54 22.96 -16.34
CA ASP A 122 21.82 22.92 -17.61
C ASP A 122 22.41 23.82 -18.70
N ARG A 123 23.29 24.76 -18.33
CA ARG A 123 23.97 25.65 -19.28
C ARG A 123 24.88 24.84 -20.22
N LEU A 124 24.88 25.21 -21.49
CA LEU A 124 25.59 24.48 -22.55
C LEU A 124 27.10 24.38 -22.28
N ASP A 125 27.72 25.47 -21.84
CA ASP A 125 29.13 25.52 -21.45
C ASP A 125 29.48 24.54 -20.33
N VAL A 126 28.59 24.40 -19.34
CA VAL A 126 28.77 23.46 -18.22
C VAL A 126 28.53 22.00 -18.64
N LYS A 127 27.60 21.76 -19.57
CA LYS A 127 27.37 20.42 -20.14
C LYS A 127 28.55 19.96 -21.00
N GLU A 128 29.12 20.87 -21.79
CA GLU A 128 30.31 20.60 -22.61
C GLU A 128 31.58 20.50 -21.76
N ASN A 129 31.65 21.25 -20.65
CA ASN A 129 32.77 21.22 -19.71
C ASN A 129 32.33 21.06 -18.26
N ALA A 130 32.26 19.80 -17.81
CA ALA A 130 31.88 19.43 -16.45
C ALA A 130 32.84 19.95 -15.36
N SER A 131 34.04 20.44 -15.70
CA SER A 131 34.98 21.05 -14.74
C SER A 131 34.49 22.41 -14.21
N LEU A 132 33.49 23.04 -14.84
CA LEU A 132 32.86 24.28 -14.39
C LEU A 132 31.98 24.11 -13.14
N LEU A 133 31.82 22.88 -12.67
CA LEU A 133 31.17 22.54 -11.41
C LEU A 133 32.22 22.17 -10.37
N SER A 134 32.05 22.68 -9.15
CA SER A 134 32.89 22.27 -8.01
C SER A 134 32.62 20.81 -7.63
N GLU A 135 33.56 20.19 -6.92
CA GLU A 135 33.40 18.82 -6.42
C GLU A 135 32.17 18.66 -5.53
N GLY A 136 31.85 19.69 -4.72
CA GLY A 136 30.62 19.74 -3.92
C GLY A 136 29.35 19.80 -4.77
N GLU A 137 29.35 20.56 -5.87
CA GLU A 137 28.23 20.61 -6.81
C GLU A 137 28.03 19.27 -7.53
N HIS A 138 29.12 18.60 -7.90
CA HIS A 138 29.07 17.23 -8.44
C HIS A 138 28.46 16.25 -7.44
N ALA A 139 28.86 16.31 -6.17
CA ALA A 139 28.30 15.47 -5.12
C ALA A 139 26.79 15.73 -4.93
N MET A 140 26.38 16.99 -4.88
CA MET A 140 24.96 17.38 -4.75
C MET A 140 24.12 16.93 -5.95
N LEU A 141 24.66 17.03 -7.18
CA LEU A 141 23.98 16.53 -8.38
C LEU A 141 23.79 15.01 -8.35
N ARG A 142 24.83 14.25 -7.96
CA ARG A 142 24.72 12.79 -7.82
C ARG A 142 23.68 12.40 -6.78
N GLU A 143 23.66 13.09 -5.64
CA GLU A 143 22.66 12.84 -4.58
C GLU A 143 21.23 13.15 -5.06
N LEU A 144 21.04 14.27 -5.76
CA LEU A 144 19.77 14.63 -6.35
C LEU A 144 19.32 13.58 -7.38
N GLN A 145 20.20 13.18 -8.30
CA GLN A 145 19.90 12.16 -9.31
C GLN A 145 19.51 10.82 -8.68
N ALA A 146 20.25 10.37 -7.66
CA ALA A 146 19.90 9.15 -6.91
C ALA A 146 18.53 9.25 -6.23
N THR A 147 18.19 10.42 -5.70
CA THR A 147 16.88 10.67 -5.08
C THR A 147 15.76 10.70 -6.11
N LEU A 148 15.94 11.41 -7.24
CA LEU A 148 14.98 11.45 -8.33
C LEU A 148 14.77 10.07 -8.97
N TYR A 149 15.83 9.27 -9.08
CA TYR A 149 15.74 7.91 -9.58
C TYR A 149 14.88 7.03 -8.68
N ARG A 150 15.11 7.05 -7.35
CA ARG A 150 14.29 6.31 -6.37
C ARG A 150 12.82 6.73 -6.41
N LEU A 151 12.56 8.04 -6.46
CA LEU A 151 11.20 8.57 -6.58
C LEU A 151 10.54 8.17 -7.92
N GLY A 152 11.29 8.20 -9.02
CA GLY A 152 10.81 7.79 -10.33
C GLY A 152 10.50 6.30 -10.40
N ARG A 153 11.31 5.44 -9.77
CA ARG A 153 11.01 4.00 -9.68
C ARG A 153 9.72 3.75 -8.91
N ALA A 154 9.58 4.37 -7.74
CA ALA A 154 8.38 4.24 -6.92
C ALA A 154 7.13 4.81 -7.63
N GLU A 155 7.26 5.87 -8.42
CA GLU A 155 6.19 6.37 -9.30
C GLU A 155 5.74 5.30 -10.30
N MET A 156 6.66 4.62 -10.97
CA MET A 156 6.34 3.55 -11.93
C MET A 156 5.65 2.37 -11.25
N ASP A 157 6.17 1.90 -10.11
CA ASP A 157 5.58 0.78 -9.37
C ASP A 157 4.13 1.10 -8.91
N LEU A 158 3.85 2.35 -8.50
CA LEU A 158 2.49 2.78 -8.16
C LEU A 158 1.58 2.87 -9.38
N VAL A 159 2.09 3.31 -10.53
CA VAL A 159 1.30 3.35 -11.78
C VAL A 159 0.91 1.94 -12.22
N GLU A 160 1.85 0.99 -12.16
CA GLU A 160 1.57 -0.42 -12.43
C GLU A 160 0.49 -0.98 -11.48
N LEU A 161 0.56 -0.66 -10.19
CA LEU A 161 -0.46 -1.04 -9.21
C LEU A 161 -1.84 -0.43 -9.55
N ILE A 162 -1.89 0.85 -9.93
CA ILE A 162 -3.15 1.52 -10.30
C ILE A 162 -3.76 0.86 -11.53
N ILE A 163 -2.96 0.58 -12.55
CA ILE A 163 -3.41 -0.11 -13.77
C ILE A 163 -3.93 -1.50 -13.43
N ALA A 164 -3.24 -2.24 -12.55
CA ALA A 164 -3.66 -3.58 -12.13
C ALA A 164 -4.98 -3.60 -11.34
N LEU A 165 -5.43 -2.44 -10.81
CA LEU A 165 -6.67 -2.28 -10.04
C LEU A 165 -7.87 -1.77 -10.88
N GLN A 166 -7.63 -1.26 -12.10
CA GLN A 166 -8.66 -0.84 -13.07
C GLN A 166 -9.31 -2.03 -13.76
#